data_AF-K0VLR7-F1
#
_entry.id   AF-K0VLR7-F1
#
_cell.length_a   1.000
_cell.length_b   1.000
_cell.length_c   1.000
_cell.angle_alpha   90.00
_cell.angle_beta   90.00
_cell.angle_gamma   90.00
#
_symmetry.space_group_name_H-M   'P 1'
#
loop_
_entity.id
_entity.type
_entity.pdbx_description
1 polymer ?
#
loop_
_entity_poly.entity_id
_entity_poly.type
_entity_poly.pdbx_seq_one_letter_code
_entity_poly.pdbx_strand_id
1 'polypeptide(L)'
;MPLYMLDTNMCIYLMKEQPPQVARRFAQCRVGDVVMSAITFAELEFGVFASMNAEKERANLEFLIEAIPVAPFDANAGRSYGPVRFATRERKKDHLDKLIAAHALSIDAILVTNNVRDFSVYERLRIENWLLS
;
A
#
# COMPACT_ATOMS: atom_id res chain seq x y z
N MET A 1 2.68 5.31 18.09
CA MET A 1 2.73 3.94 17.52
C MET A 1 2.99 4.09 16.03
N PRO A 2 3.68 3.13 15.38
CA PRO A 2 4.00 3.27 13.96
C PRO A 2 2.72 3.24 13.11
N LEU A 3 2.65 4.12 12.11
CA LEU A 3 1.65 4.06 11.05
C LEU A 3 2.13 3.06 9.99
N TYR A 4 1.27 2.13 9.58
CA TYR A 4 1.53 1.19 8.50
C TYR A 4 0.73 1.61 7.27
N MET A 5 1.39 1.65 6.12
CA MET A 5 0.70 1.86 4.85
C MET A 5 0.82 0.59 4.01
N LEU A 6 -0.31 -0.02 3.65
CA LEU A 6 -0.33 -1.22 2.84
C LEU A 6 -0.16 -0.87 1.36
N ASP A 7 0.64 -1.67 0.65
CA ASP A 7 0.64 -1.67 -0.81
C ASP A 7 -0.56 -2.45 -1.38
N THR A 8 -0.68 -2.43 -2.70
CA THR A 8 -1.81 -3.03 -3.42
C THR A 8 -1.88 -4.55 -3.24
N ASN A 9 -0.74 -5.25 -3.20
CA ASN A 9 -0.71 -6.69 -2.99
C ASN A 9 -1.16 -7.08 -1.58
N MET A 10 -0.75 -6.32 -0.55
CA MET A 10 -1.16 -6.56 0.83
C MET A 10 -2.67 -6.34 1.01
N CYS A 11 -3.22 -5.29 0.39
CA CYS A 11 -4.67 -5.06 0.37
C CYS A 11 -5.42 -6.25 -0.26
N ILE A 12 -4.94 -6.76 -1.41
CA ILE A 12 -5.54 -7.93 -2.08
C ILE A 12 -5.49 -9.17 -1.18
N TYR A 13 -4.38 -9.40 -0.46
CA TYR A 13 -4.28 -10.52 0.48
C TYR A 13 -5.27 -10.42 1.63
N LEU A 14 -5.52 -9.22 2.15
CA LEU A 14 -6.54 -9.01 3.18
C LEU A 14 -7.96 -9.23 2.64
N MET A 15 -8.28 -8.71 1.44
CA MET A 15 -9.59 -8.94 0.80
C MET A 15 -9.88 -10.43 0.56
N LYS A 16 -8.84 -11.23 0.29
CA LYS A 16 -8.96 -12.67 0.04
C LYS A 16 -8.79 -13.52 1.30
N GLU A 17 -8.49 -12.90 2.45
CA GLU A 17 -8.07 -13.55 3.69
C GLU A 17 -6.93 -14.58 3.50
N GLN A 18 -6.10 -14.38 2.48
CA GLN A 18 -5.03 -15.31 2.11
C GLN A 18 -3.77 -14.55 1.66
N PRO A 19 -2.59 -14.86 2.25
CA PRO A 19 -2.38 -15.92 3.24
C PRO A 19 -2.80 -15.48 4.66
N PRO A 20 -3.20 -16.43 5.54
CA PRO A 20 -3.75 -16.12 6.86
C PRO A 20 -2.83 -15.29 7.76
N GLN A 21 -1.50 -15.37 7.59
CA GLN A 21 -0.58 -14.59 8.42
C GLN A 21 -0.74 -13.08 8.25
N VAL A 22 -1.14 -12.60 7.07
CA VAL A 22 -1.37 -11.16 6.83
C VAL A 22 -2.56 -10.69 7.66
N ALA A 23 -3.67 -11.44 7.63
CA ALA A 23 -4.84 -11.15 8.43
C ALA A 23 -4.55 -11.23 9.95
N ARG A 24 -3.77 -12.22 10.41
CA ARG A 24 -3.35 -12.32 11.81
C ARG A 24 -2.50 -11.12 12.26
N ARG A 25 -1.55 -10.69 11.44
CA ARG A 25 -0.70 -9.53 11.72
C ARG A 25 -1.50 -8.23 11.72
N PHE A 26 -2.45 -8.09 10.80
CA PHE A 26 -3.40 -6.97 10.75
C PHE A 26 -4.28 -6.92 12.01
N ALA A 27 -4.78 -8.06 12.49
CA ALA A 27 -5.60 -8.14 13.70
C ALA A 27 -4.86 -7.74 15.00
N GLN A 28 -3.53 -7.63 14.97
CA GLN A 28 -2.72 -7.13 16.09
C GLN A 28 -2.58 -5.61 16.09
N CYS A 29 -2.94 -4.93 14.99
CA CYS A 29 -2.91 -3.48 14.87
C CYS A 29 -4.16 -2.85 15.52
N ARG A 30 -4.03 -1.59 15.99
CA ARG A 30 -5.18 -0.82 16.47
C ARG A 30 -5.88 -0.14 15.31
N VAL A 31 -7.15 0.22 15.52
CA VAL A 31 -7.88 1.08 14.58
C VAL A 31 -7.12 2.38 14.39
N GLY A 32 -6.83 2.73 13.14
CA GLY A 32 -6.03 3.90 12.76
C GLY A 32 -4.52 3.67 12.64
N ASP A 33 -4.00 2.50 13.02
CA ASP A 33 -2.58 2.17 12.81
C ASP A 33 -2.28 1.80 11.36
N VAL A 34 -3.29 1.45 10.57
CA VAL A 34 -3.14 0.93 9.20
C VAL A 34 -3.95 1.77 8.22
N VAL A 35 -3.32 2.17 7.12
CA VAL A 35 -3.93 2.92 6.02
C VAL A 35 -3.51 2.33 4.67
N MET A 36 -4.16 2.76 3.59
CA MET A 36 -3.67 2.53 2.23
C MET A 36 -3.45 3.86 1.52
N SER A 37 -2.55 3.89 0.54
CA SER A 37 -2.40 5.07 -0.30
C SER A 37 -3.63 5.27 -1.20
N ALA A 38 -3.99 6.52 -1.51
CA ALA A 38 -4.91 6.83 -2.62
C ALA A 38 -4.49 6.24 -3.98
N ILE A 39 -3.18 6.03 -4.19
CA ILE A 39 -2.63 5.37 -5.40
C ILE A 39 -3.00 3.88 -5.40
N THR A 40 -2.77 3.19 -4.29
CA THR A 40 -3.20 1.79 -4.10
C THR A 40 -4.71 1.66 -4.25
N PHE A 41 -5.48 2.57 -3.66
CA PHE A 41 -6.94 2.59 -3.82
C PHE A 41 -7.35 2.72 -5.29
N ALA A 42 -6.69 3.61 -6.07
CA ALA A 42 -6.95 3.72 -7.50
C ALA A 42 -6.62 2.43 -8.30
N GLU A 43 -5.57 1.70 -7.92
CA GLU A 43 -5.26 0.39 -8.53
C GLU A 43 -6.33 -0.66 -8.19
N LEU A 44 -6.83 -0.67 -6.96
CA LEU A 44 -7.91 -1.56 -6.54
C LEU A 44 -9.21 -1.24 -7.28
N GLU A 45 -9.54 0.04 -7.43
CA GLU A 45 -10.70 0.49 -8.24
C GLU A 45 -10.62 0.00 -9.68
N PHE A 46 -9.45 0.12 -10.32
CA PHE A 46 -9.22 -0.45 -11.64
C PHE A 46 -9.42 -1.98 -11.64
N GLY A 47 -8.89 -2.67 -10.63
CA GLY A 47 -9.06 -4.11 -10.46
C GLY A 47 -10.52 -4.54 -10.33
N VAL A 48 -11.33 -3.80 -9.57
CA VAL A 48 -12.78 -4.04 -9.47
C VAL A 48 -13.45 -3.88 -10.83
N PHE A 49 -13.16 -2.78 -11.55
CA PHE A 49 -13.76 -2.52 -12.85
C PHE A 49 -13.38 -3.56 -13.91
N ALA A 50 -12.14 -4.05 -13.88
CA ALA A 50 -11.65 -5.04 -14.83
C ALA A 50 -12.03 -6.50 -14.47
N SER A 51 -12.64 -6.73 -13.30
CA SER A 51 -12.96 -8.07 -12.81
C SER A 51 -14.12 -8.71 -13.58
N MET A 52 -14.05 -10.04 -13.79
CA MET A 52 -15.19 -10.82 -14.30
C MET A 52 -16.38 -10.85 -13.32
N ASN A 53 -16.14 -10.57 -12.04
CA ASN A 53 -17.17 -10.51 -11.00
C ASN A 53 -17.07 -9.18 -10.25
N ALA A 54 -17.35 -8.09 -10.96
CA ALA A 54 -17.21 -6.72 -10.44
C ALA A 54 -18.06 -6.45 -9.19
N GLU A 55 -19.25 -7.05 -9.07
CA GLU A 55 -20.12 -6.86 -7.89
C GLU A 55 -19.48 -7.44 -6.62
N LYS A 56 -18.92 -8.65 -6.70
CA LYS A 56 -18.20 -9.26 -5.58
C LYS A 56 -16.95 -8.46 -5.21
N GLU A 57 -16.14 -8.06 -6.19
CA GLU A 57 -14.91 -7.31 -5.91
C GLU A 57 -15.22 -5.89 -5.38
N ARG A 58 -16.33 -5.29 -5.81
CA ARG A 58 -16.84 -4.03 -5.25
C ARG A 58 -17.15 -4.20 -3.76
N ALA A 59 -17.92 -5.22 -3.39
CA ALA A 59 -18.26 -5.48 -1.99
C ALA A 59 -17.01 -5.71 -1.12
N ASN A 60 -16.02 -6.46 -1.64
CA ASN A 60 -14.76 -6.66 -0.94
C ASN A 60 -13.99 -5.35 -0.72
N LEU A 61 -13.97 -4.46 -1.72
CA LEU A 61 -13.28 -3.17 -1.62
C LEU A 61 -13.97 -2.24 -0.62
N GLU A 62 -15.30 -2.17 -0.62
CA GLU A 62 -16.07 -1.37 0.36
C GLU A 62 -15.77 -1.82 1.79
N PHE A 63 -15.75 -3.14 2.05
CA PHE A 63 -15.38 -3.67 3.36
C PHE A 63 -13.94 -3.30 3.74
N LEU A 64 -13.01 -3.35 2.77
CA LEU A 64 -11.62 -3.01 3.01
C LEU A 64 -11.44 -1.53 3.40
N ILE A 65 -12.11 -0.60 2.73
CA ILE A 65 -11.95 0.84 3.01
C ILE A 65 -12.60 1.28 4.33
N GLU A 66 -13.59 0.52 4.84
CA GLU A 66 -14.13 0.71 6.19
C GLU A 66 -13.08 0.36 7.26
N ALA A 67 -12.29 -0.70 7.03
CA ALA A 67 -11.26 -1.16 7.95
C ALA A 67 -9.91 -0.43 7.78
N ILE A 68 -9.60 0.01 6.56
CA ILE A 68 -8.30 0.56 6.17
C ILE A 68 -8.53 1.89 5.45
N PRO A 69 -8.47 3.03 6.15
CA PRO A 69 -8.72 4.33 5.55
C PRO A 69 -7.77 4.64 4.39
N VAL A 70 -8.29 5.31 3.37
CA VAL A 70 -7.52 5.80 2.24
C VAL A 70 -6.85 7.12 2.62
N ALA A 71 -5.52 7.12 2.72
CA ALA A 71 -4.75 8.34 2.93
C ALA A 71 -4.72 9.21 1.66
N PRO A 72 -4.93 10.54 1.75
CA PRO A 72 -4.90 11.42 0.59
C PRO A 72 -3.47 11.65 0.09
N PHE A 73 -3.26 11.51 -1.22
CA PHE A 73 -1.99 11.89 -1.85
C PHE A 73 -1.94 13.41 -2.06
N ASP A 74 -1.37 14.12 -1.08
CA ASP A 74 -1.37 15.58 -1.04
C ASP A 74 -0.08 16.23 -1.62
N ALA A 75 0.07 17.54 -1.42
CA ALA A 75 1.26 18.27 -1.86
C ALA A 75 2.55 17.81 -1.16
N ASN A 76 2.48 17.30 0.07
CA ASN A 76 3.66 16.78 0.77
C ASN A 76 4.08 15.44 0.16
N ALA A 77 3.13 14.55 -0.15
CA ALA A 77 3.39 13.34 -0.91
C ALA A 77 4.03 13.65 -2.28
N GLY A 78 3.51 14.67 -2.98
CA GLY A 78 4.09 15.17 -4.23
C GLY A 78 5.53 15.66 -4.10
N ARG A 79 5.86 16.39 -3.02
CA ARG A 79 7.25 16.84 -2.75
C ARG A 79 8.19 15.68 -2.47
N SER A 80 7.74 14.66 -1.75
CA SER A 80 8.52 13.44 -1.48
C SER A 80 8.83 12.63 -2.74
N TYR A 81 8.07 12.79 -3.82
CA TYR A 81 8.29 12.07 -5.08
C TYR A 81 9.61 12.41 -5.77
N GLY A 82 10.05 13.68 -5.71
CA GLY A 82 11.27 14.12 -6.39
C GLY A 82 12.50 13.31 -5.99
N PRO A 83 12.85 13.24 -4.69
CA PRO A 83 13.96 12.41 -4.19
C PRO A 83 13.80 10.92 -4.52
N VAL A 84 12.60 10.35 -4.34
CA VAL A 84 12.30 8.94 -4.65
C VAL A 84 12.56 8.63 -6.13
N ARG A 85 12.10 9.50 -7.03
CA ARG A 85 12.29 9.35 -8.46
C ARG A 85 13.76 9.52 -8.87
N PHE A 86 14.49 10.41 -8.20
CA PHE A 86 15.91 10.63 -8.45
C PHE A 86 16.75 9.39 -8.08
N ALA A 87 16.41 8.71 -6.97
CA ALA A 87 17.11 7.49 -6.52
C ALA A 87 16.96 6.30 -7.49
N THR A 88 15.93 6.29 -8.35
CA THR A 88 15.62 5.16 -9.26
C THR A 88 15.44 5.60 -10.72
N ARG A 89 16.38 6.42 -11.22
CA ARG A 89 16.37 6.99 -12.59
C ARG A 89 16.27 5.94 -13.70
N GLU A 90 16.88 4.77 -13.52
CA GLU A 90 17.02 3.75 -14.57
C GLU A 90 15.88 2.70 -14.59
N ARG A 91 15.12 2.56 -13.49
CA ARG A 91 14.06 1.56 -13.40
C ARG A 91 12.78 2.10 -14.05
N LYS A 92 12.50 1.61 -15.27
CA LYS A 92 11.20 1.75 -15.97
C LYS A 92 10.06 0.99 -15.28
N LYS A 93 10.35 0.05 -14.37
CA LYS A 93 9.32 -0.71 -13.67
C LYS A 93 8.69 0.13 -12.57
N ASP A 94 7.36 0.12 -12.66
CA ASP A 94 6.32 0.67 -11.80
C ASP A 94 6.39 2.15 -11.40
N HIS A 95 5.67 2.98 -12.15
CA HIS A 95 5.51 4.40 -11.83
C HIS A 95 4.64 4.60 -10.58
N LEU A 96 3.74 3.67 -10.26
CA LEU A 96 2.84 3.75 -9.11
C LEU A 96 3.57 3.39 -7.82
N ASP A 97 4.45 2.38 -7.83
CA ASP A 97 5.30 2.07 -6.67
C ASP A 97 6.10 3.28 -6.19
N LYS A 98 6.60 4.11 -7.12
CA LYS A 98 7.32 5.34 -6.76
C LYS A 98 6.42 6.36 -6.06
N LEU A 99 5.16 6.46 -6.48
CA LEU A 99 4.18 7.31 -5.80
C LEU A 99 3.82 6.73 -4.43
N ILE A 100 3.63 5.42 -4.32
CA ILE A 100 3.38 4.72 -3.06
C ILE A 100 4.54 4.94 -2.08
N ALA A 101 5.79 4.74 -2.52
CA ALA A 101 6.98 4.99 -1.70
C ALA A 101 7.07 6.46 -1.25
N ALA A 102 6.83 7.41 -2.16
CA ALA A 102 6.82 8.84 -1.84
C ALA A 102 5.75 9.20 -0.81
N HIS A 103 4.57 8.59 -0.93
CA HIS A 103 3.47 8.80 -0.02
C HIS A 103 3.80 8.25 1.38
N ALA A 104 4.33 7.02 1.47
CA ALA A 104 4.77 6.42 2.73
C ALA A 104 5.75 7.33 3.47
N LEU A 105 6.75 7.85 2.74
CA LEU A 105 7.74 8.78 3.27
C LEU A 105 7.13 10.09 3.76
N SER A 106 6.13 10.62 3.05
CA SER A 106 5.51 11.91 3.40
C SER A 106 4.68 11.87 4.69
N ILE A 107 4.12 10.70 5.04
CA ILE A 107 3.31 10.50 6.25
C ILE A 107 4.07 9.73 7.34
N ASP A 108 5.38 9.53 7.16
CA ASP A 108 6.24 8.74 8.05
C ASP A 108 5.67 7.34 8.38
N ALA A 109 5.14 6.66 7.37
CA ALA A 109 4.61 5.30 7.49
C ALA A 109 5.66 4.23 7.19
N ILE A 110 5.49 3.06 7.82
CA ILE A 110 6.12 1.82 7.43
C ILE A 110 5.34 1.25 6.25
N LEU A 111 5.97 1.11 5.08
CA LEU A 111 5.34 0.46 3.93
C LEU A 111 5.31 -1.05 4.15
N VAL A 112 4.12 -1.64 4.07
CA VAL A 112 3.94 -3.09 4.15
C VAL A 112 3.82 -3.63 2.72
N THR A 113 4.75 -4.49 2.32
CA THR A 113 4.84 -5.02 0.95
C THR A 113 5.48 -6.40 0.91
N ASN A 114 5.09 -7.22 -0.07
CA ASN A 114 5.81 -8.45 -0.42
C ASN A 114 6.96 -8.20 -1.42
N ASN A 115 7.03 -7.01 -2.04
CA ASN A 115 8.00 -6.63 -3.05
C ASN A 115 9.19 -5.87 -2.44
N VAL A 116 9.72 -6.34 -1.31
CA VAL A 116 10.77 -5.65 -0.52
C VAL A 116 11.97 -5.22 -1.38
N ARG A 117 12.37 -6.05 -2.35
CA ARG A 117 13.50 -5.76 -3.25
C ARG A 117 13.31 -4.50 -4.11
N ASP A 118 12.07 -4.17 -4.46
CA ASP A 118 11.77 -3.02 -5.32
C ASP A 118 11.68 -1.72 -4.52
N PHE A 119 11.38 -1.82 -3.23
CA PHE A 119 11.30 -0.68 -2.31
C PHE A 119 12.59 -0.45 -1.51
N SER A 120 13.47 -1.44 -1.36
CA SER A 120 14.69 -1.34 -0.53
C SER A 120 15.73 -0.33 -1.04
N VAL A 121 15.60 0.13 -2.29
CA VAL A 121 16.45 1.18 -2.88
C VAL A 121 16.18 2.56 -2.28
N TYR A 122 15.04 2.75 -1.61
CA TYR A 122 14.67 4.03 -1.00
C TYR A 122 15.19 4.08 0.45
N GLU A 123 16.38 4.66 0.66
CA GLU A 123 17.14 4.60 1.94
C GLU A 123 16.35 5.00 3.21
N ARG A 124 15.36 5.90 3.09
CA ARG A 124 14.56 6.37 4.23
C ARG A 124 13.24 5.62 4.42
N LEU A 125 12.89 4.75 3.48
CA LEU A 125 11.63 4.04 3.50
C LEU A 125 11.73 2.85 4.46
N ARG A 126 10.92 2.87 5.51
CA ARG A 126 10.77 1.72 6.41
C ARG A 126 9.84 0.71 5.76
N ILE A 127 10.24 -0.55 5.76
CA ILE A 127 9.52 -1.62 5.06
C ILE A 127 9.30 -2.79 6.00
N GLU A 128 8.09 -3.35 5.99
CA GLU A 128 7.77 -4.64 6.60
C GLU A 128 7.19 -5.60 5.55
N ASN A 129 7.47 -6.89 5.71
CA ASN A 129 6.82 -7.95 4.94
C ASN A 129 6.06 -8.87 5.88
N TRP A 130 4.75 -8.70 5.95
CA TRP A 130 3.87 -9.48 6.83
C TRP A 130 3.72 -10.94 6.39
N LEU A 131 4.24 -11.32 5.22
CA LEU A 131 4.33 -12.74 4.83
C LEU A 131 5.39 -13.51 5.62
N LEU A 132 6.34 -12.82 6.24
CA LEU A 132 7.42 -13.44 7.03
C LEU A 132 7.14 -13.44 8.54
N SER A 133 5.94 -12.99 8.93
CA SER A 133 5.49 -12.86 10.32
C SER A 133 4.75 -14.09 10.82
#